data_AF-A0A562NKT1-F1
#
_entry.id   AF-A0A562NKT1-F1
#
_cell.length_a   1.000
_cell.length_b   1.000
_cell.length_c   1.000
_cell.angle_alpha   90.00
_cell.angle_beta   90.00
_cell.angle_gamma   90.00
#
_symmetry.space_group_name_H-M   'P 1'
#
loop_
_entity.id
_entity.type
_entity.pdbx_description
1 polymer ?
#
loop_
_entity_poly.entity_id
_entity_poly.type
_entity_poly.pdbx_seq_one_letter_code
_entity_poly.pdbx_strand_id
1 'polypeptide(L)' 'MNGWWVASVRINRILCGNRSEPLCSRVYRQRPSACRTAFMRAMDLLFHECRHCESIHLRWTA' A
#
# COMPACT_ATOMS: atom_id res chain seq x y z
N MET A 1 7.90 -9.57 -10.26
CA MET A 1 6.80 -8.63 -9.95
C MET A 1 5.58 -9.43 -9.50
N ASN A 2 5.21 -9.39 -8.22
CA ASN A 2 4.05 -10.13 -7.71
C ASN A 2 2.75 -9.54 -8.28
N GLY A 3 1.79 -10.38 -8.67
CA GLY A 3 0.50 -9.93 -9.23
C GLY A 3 -0.24 -8.94 -8.33
N TRP A 4 -0.04 -9.03 -7.02
CA TRP A 4 -0.57 -8.07 -6.05
C TRP A 4 0.02 -6.65 -6.19
N TRP A 5 1.29 -6.51 -6.57
CA TRP A 5 1.89 -5.20 -6.85
C TRP A 5 1.13 -4.50 -7.98
N VAL A 6 0.90 -5.22 -9.09
CA VAL A 6 0.16 -4.71 -10.25
C VAL A 6 -1.29 -4.37 -9.86
N ALA A 7 -1.94 -5.22 -9.07
CA ALA A 7 -3.29 -4.96 -8.56
C ALA A 7 -3.33 -3.69 -7.69
N SER A 8 -2.37 -3.52 -6.78
CA SER A 8 -2.29 -2.35 -5.89
C SER A 8 -2.09 -1.04 -6.66
N VAL A 9 -1.30 -1.05 -7.74
CA VAL A 9 -1.12 0.11 -8.63
C VAL A 9 -2.40 0.40 -9.42
N ARG A 10 -3.07 -0.64 -9.94
CA ARG A 10 -4.35 -0.47 -10.64
C ARG A 10 -5.43 0.11 -9.74
N ILE A 11 -5.58 -0.39 -8.52
CA ILE A 11 -6.55 0.14 -7.54
C ILE A 11 -6.23 1.59 -7.22
N ASN A 12 -4.95 1.93 -6.99
CA ASN A 12 -4.57 3.33 -6.72
C ASN A 12 -4.91 4.24 -7.90
N ARG A 13 -4.66 3.78 -9.13
CA ARG A 13 -5.03 4.50 -10.36
C ARG A 13 -6.55 4.70 -10.51
N ILE A 14 -7.36 3.69 -10.18
CA ILE A 14 -8.83 3.81 -10.17
C ILE A 14 -9.28 4.86 -9.16
N LEU A 15 -8.60 4.95 -8.01
CA LEU A 15 -8.85 5.96 -6.98
C LEU A 15 -8.19 7.32 -7.28
N CYS A 16 -8.00 7.65 -8.56
CA CYS A 16 -7.36 8.87 -9.06
C CYS A 16 -5.98 9.17 -8.45
N GLY A 17 -5.25 8.14 -7.99
CA GLY A 17 -3.89 8.25 -7.47
C GLY A 17 -2.84 8.28 -8.58
N ASN A 18 -1.56 8.36 -8.19
CA ASN A 18 -0.45 8.34 -9.13
C ASN A 18 -0.39 6.99 -9.88
N ARG A 19 -0.14 7.04 -11.20
CA ARG A 19 -0.21 5.89 -12.13
C ARG A 19 0.79 4.78 -11.85
N SER A 20 1.90 5.06 -11.18
CA SER A 20 2.93 4.07 -10.83
C SER A 20 3.02 3.80 -9.33
N GLU A 21 2.25 4.52 -8.51
CA GLU A 21 2.29 4.39 -7.06
C GLU A 21 1.39 3.24 -6.60
N PRO A 22 1.91 2.26 -5.83
CA PRO A 22 1.09 1.21 -5.24
C PRO A 22 0.22 1.77 -4.11
N LEU A 23 -1.00 1.23 -3.96
CA LEU A 23 -1.97 1.66 -2.95
C LEU A 23 -1.38 1.75 -1.54
N CYS A 24 -0.58 0.76 -1.13
CA CYS A 24 0.01 0.71 0.19
C CYS A 24 1.02 1.85 0.44
N SER A 25 1.73 2.30 -0.59
CA SER A 25 2.60 3.49 -0.50
C SER A 25 1.78 4.75 -0.23
N ARG A 26 0.66 4.92 -0.94
CA ARG A 26 -0.26 6.05 -0.72
C ARG A 26 -0.84 6.04 0.68
N VAL A 27 -1.34 4.89 1.16
CA VAL A 27 -1.90 4.75 2.51
C VAL A 27 -0.84 5.02 3.57
N TYR A 28 0.39 4.53 3.37
CA TYR A 28 1.49 4.77 4.30
C TYR A 28 1.78 6.27 4.50
N ARG A 29 1.76 7.06 3.40
CA ARG A 29 1.99 8.52 3.39
C ARG A 29 0.84 9.37 3.93
N GLN A 30 -0.37 8.82 4.02
CA GLN A 30 -1.51 9.57 4.58
C GLN A 30 -1.30 9.90 6.06
N ARG A 31 -1.93 10.98 6.52
CA ARG A 31 -1.91 11.34 7.96
C ARG A 31 -2.40 10.17 8.81
N PRO A 32 -1.83 9.99 10.03
CA PRO A 32 -2.30 8.98 10.96
C PRO A 32 -3.81 9.11 11.17
N SER A 33 -4.55 8.04 10.86
CA SER A 33 -5.99 7.94 11.07
C SER A 33 -6.34 6.51 11.47
N ALA A 34 -7.46 6.33 12.17
CA ALA A 34 -7.93 5.00 12.56
C ALA A 34 -8.09 4.07 11.34
N CYS A 35 -8.65 4.60 10.24
CA CYS A 35 -8.83 3.85 8.99
C CYS A 35 -7.49 3.45 8.36
N ARG A 36 -6.48 4.34 8.36
CA ARG A 36 -5.14 4.03 7.88
C ARG A 36 -4.52 2.88 8.68
N THR A 37 -4.58 2.97 10.01
CA THR A 37 -4.01 1.95 10.89
C THR A 37 -4.71 0.61 10.72
N ALA A 38 -6.05 0.60 10.65
CA ALA A 38 -6.83 -0.61 10.40
C ALA A 38 -6.45 -1.26 9.06
N PHE A 39 -6.33 -0.46 7.99
CA PHE A 39 -5.88 -0.95 6.69
C PHE A 39 -4.47 -1.55 6.75
N MET A 40 -3.50 -0.84 7.34
CA MET A 40 -2.13 -1.35 7.46
C MET A 40 -2.08 -2.68 8.23
N ARG A 41 -2.86 -2.81 9.32
CA ARG A 41 -2.97 -4.07 10.06
C ARG A 41 -3.63 -5.19 9.26
N ALA A 42 -4.67 -4.88 8.48
CA ALA A 42 -5.31 -5.86 7.61
C ALA A 42 -4.34 -6.37 6.54
N MET A 43 -3.51 -5.49 5.97
CA MET A 43 -2.49 -5.85 5.00
C MET A 43 -1.38 -6.72 5.61
N ASP A 44 -0.92 -6.37 6.82
CA ASP A 44 0.04 -7.19 7.56
C ASP A 44 -0.49 -8.62 7.78
N LEU A 45 -1.77 -8.76 8.15
CA LEU A 45 -2.41 -10.07 8.32
C LEU A 45 -2.57 -10.82 7.00
N LEU A 46 -3.05 -10.16 5.94
CA LEU A 46 -3.32 -10.78 4.64
C LEU A 46 -2.05 -11.36 4.00
N PHE A 47 -0.91 -10.69 4.22
CA PHE A 47 0.39 -11.11 3.69
C PHE A 47 1.23 -11.89 4.69
N HIS A 48 0.75 -12.07 5.93
CA HIS A 48 1.54 -12.65 7.03
C HIS A 48 2.91 -11.96 7.19
N GLU A 49 2.96 -10.64 6.98
CA GLU A 49 4.17 -9.82 7.04
C GLU A 49 3.99 -8.70 8.08
N CYS A 50 5.07 -8.31 8.76
CA CYS A 50 5.05 -7.13 9.62
C CYS A 50 5.43 -5.90 8.79
N ARG A 51 4.68 -4.79 8.93
CA ARG A 51 4.96 -3.51 8.27
C ARG A 51 4.96 -3.63 6.73
N HIS A 52 4.05 -4.44 6.19
CA HIS A 52 3.93 -4.72 4.77
C HIS A 52 3.85 -3.43 3.93
N CYS A 53 2.95 -2.51 4.32
CA CYS A 53 2.75 -1.26 3.58
C CYS A 53 4.00 -0.37 3.54
N GLU A 54 4.81 -0.40 4.60
CA GLU A 54 6.07 0.35 4.66
C GLU A 54 7.14 -0.28 3.77
N SER A 55 7.27 -1.61 3.78
CA SER A 55 8.15 -2.33 2.86
C SER A 55 7.85 -2.01 1.40
N ILE A 56 6.56 -1.97 1.04
CA ILE A 56 6.10 -1.57 -0.30
C ILE A 56 6.42 -0.11 -0.60
N HIS A 57 6.24 0.79 0.36
CA HIS A 57 6.61 2.20 0.21
C HIS A 57 8.12 2.36 -0.07
N LEU A 58 8.96 1.73 0.75
CA LEU A 58 10.42 1.76 0.61
C LEU A 58 10.88 1.19 -0.74
N ARG A 59 10.29 0.06 -1.17
CA ARG A 59 10.55 -0.55 -2.48
C ARG A 59 10.13 0.30 -3.66
N TRP A 60 9.13 1.17 -3.49
CA TRP A 60 8.69 2.07 -4.54
C TRP A 60 9.54 3.34 -4.61
N THR A 61 10.09 3.79 -3.48
CA THR A 61 10.96 4.97 -3.42
C THR A 61 12.45 4.69 -3.70
N ALA A 62 12.87 3.43 -3.64
CA ALA A 62 14.21 2.97 -3.99
C ALA A 62 14.40 2.93 -5.51
#